data_AF-A0A6M4BMZ6-F1
#
_entry.id   AF-A0A6M4BMZ6-F1
#
_cell.length_a   1.000
_cell.length_b   1.000
_cell.length_c   1.000
_cell.angle_alpha   90.00
_cell.angle_beta   90.00
_cell.angle_gamma   90.00
#
_symmetry.space_group_name_H-M   'P 1'
#
loop_
_entity.id
_entity.type
_entity.pdbx_description
1 polymer ?
#
loop_
_entity_poly.entity_id
_entity_poly.type
_entity_poly.pdbx_seq_one_letter_code
_entity_poly.pdbx_strand_id
1 'polypeptide(L)'
;TEVTKVKNNANLSSEDKEKLIKEKHRIIFEPIVYVLEQLNQVTSAKPETPHEVSFQTKFQSIITDVIDKLKNPANPEIPQESWAPLKQFQIRLQQKVNKRTSYILKMSDISPVLAELKNTVITMPGLHTNQRTVRVTIKSVENNVAILPTKTRPKKLVFYGSDGKAYTYLFKGLEDLHLDERIMQLLSITNTMMARDSENNDNQTY
;
A
#
# COMPACT_ATOMS: atom_id res chain seq x y z
N THR A 1 5.46 -7.29 38.02
CA THR A 1 4.38 -6.91 37.06
C THR A 1 3.03 -7.17 37.70
N GLU A 2 1.92 -6.65 37.16
CA GLU A 2 0.59 -6.96 37.72
C GLU A 2 0.26 -8.46 37.71
N VAL A 3 0.79 -9.24 36.75
CA VAL A 3 0.72 -10.71 36.76
C VAL A 3 1.35 -11.28 38.03
N THR A 4 2.48 -10.73 38.49
CA THR A 4 3.10 -11.08 39.78
C THR A 4 2.20 -10.72 40.97
N LYS A 5 1.45 -9.61 40.89
CA LYS A 5 0.51 -9.18 41.94
C LYS A 5 -0.70 -10.12 42.02
N VAL A 6 -1.24 -10.58 40.88
CA VAL A 6 -2.34 -11.56 40.81
C VAL A 6 -1.89 -12.93 41.35
N LYS A 7 -0.67 -13.36 41.02
CA LYS A 7 -0.10 -14.62 41.56
C LYS A 7 0.06 -14.60 43.09
N ASN A 8 0.52 -13.48 43.63
CA ASN A 8 0.76 -13.32 45.07
C ASN A 8 -0.50 -13.06 45.90
N ASN A 9 -1.68 -12.96 45.27
CA ASN A 9 -2.93 -12.77 46.00
C ASN A 9 -3.39 -14.08 46.66
N ALA A 10 -3.45 -14.10 47.99
CA ALA A 10 -3.86 -15.27 48.77
C ALA A 10 -5.39 -15.53 48.70
N ASN A 11 -6.18 -14.53 48.29
CA ASN A 11 -7.64 -14.60 48.27
C ASN A 11 -8.23 -15.13 46.96
N LEU A 12 -7.40 -15.48 45.97
CA LEU A 12 -7.83 -16.00 44.67
C LEU A 12 -7.44 -17.48 44.55
N SER A 13 -8.36 -18.31 44.05
CA SER A 13 -8.05 -19.68 43.68
C SER A 13 -7.07 -19.71 42.50
N SER A 14 -6.36 -20.83 42.32
CA SER A 14 -5.47 -21.00 41.16
C SER A 14 -6.20 -20.85 39.83
N GLU A 15 -7.47 -21.27 39.76
CA GLU A 15 -8.33 -21.16 38.58
C GLU A 15 -8.72 -19.70 38.29
N ASP A 16 -9.03 -18.92 39.33
CA ASP A 16 -9.37 -17.49 39.18
C ASP A 16 -8.17 -16.66 38.75
N LYS A 17 -6.96 -17.02 39.23
CA LYS A 17 -5.71 -16.39 38.81
C LYS A 17 -5.44 -16.61 37.32
N GLU A 18 -5.64 -17.83 36.83
CA GLU A 18 -5.45 -18.16 35.41
C GLU A 18 -6.47 -17.41 34.53
N LYS A 19 -7.74 -17.37 34.93
CA LYS A 19 -8.80 -16.61 34.24
C LYS A 19 -8.46 -15.12 34.15
N LEU A 20 -8.04 -14.49 35.25
CA LEU A 20 -7.67 -13.08 35.28
C LEU A 20 -6.46 -12.77 34.38
N ILE A 21 -5.46 -13.65 34.36
CA ILE A 21 -4.27 -13.47 33.52
C ILE A 21 -4.65 -13.60 32.04
N LYS A 22 -5.48 -14.59 31.69
CA LYS A 22 -5.96 -14.80 30.31
C LYS A 22 -6.83 -13.64 29.82
N GLU A 23 -7.75 -13.16 30.65
CA GLU A 23 -8.62 -12.04 30.29
C GLU A 23 -7.81 -10.76 30.11
N LYS A 24 -6.81 -10.52 30.97
CA LYS A 24 -5.89 -9.41 30.79
C LYS A 24 -5.10 -9.50 29.50
N HIS A 25 -4.56 -10.68 29.17
CA HIS A 25 -3.86 -10.90 27.91
C HIS A 25 -4.77 -10.55 26.74
N ARG A 26 -6.00 -11.09 26.74
CA ARG A 26 -7.00 -10.80 25.72
C ARG A 26 -7.23 -9.29 25.55
N ILE A 27 -7.48 -8.55 26.63
CA ILE A 27 -7.73 -7.09 26.57
C ILE A 27 -6.56 -6.34 25.89
N ILE A 28 -5.32 -6.76 26.12
CA ILE A 28 -4.13 -6.12 25.53
C ILE A 28 -4.02 -6.41 24.03
N PHE A 29 -4.32 -7.65 23.62
CA PHE A 29 -4.06 -8.12 22.26
C PHE A 29 -5.28 -8.07 21.33
N GLU A 30 -6.49 -7.98 21.87
CA GLU A 30 -7.75 -7.96 21.10
C GLU A 30 -7.79 -6.87 20.02
N PRO A 31 -7.35 -5.62 20.24
CA PRO A 31 -7.29 -4.61 19.17
C PRO A 31 -6.34 -5.00 18.03
N ILE A 32 -5.22 -5.65 18.36
CA ILE A 32 -4.18 -6.03 17.39
C ILE A 32 -4.64 -7.25 16.60
N VAL A 33 -5.20 -8.24 17.29
CA VAL A 33 -5.84 -9.41 16.67
C VAL A 33 -6.94 -8.96 15.72
N TYR A 34 -7.80 -8.04 16.14
CA TYR A 34 -8.87 -7.51 15.29
C TYR A 34 -8.33 -6.94 13.97
N VAL A 35 -7.31 -6.07 14.04
CA VAL A 35 -6.69 -5.50 12.83
C VAL A 35 -6.05 -6.60 11.97
N LEU A 36 -5.36 -7.57 12.57
CA LEU A 36 -4.74 -8.66 11.83
C LEU A 36 -5.77 -9.59 11.17
N GLU A 37 -6.91 -9.84 11.83
CA GLU A 37 -8.01 -10.62 11.26
C GLU A 37 -8.65 -9.89 10.09
N GLN A 38 -8.89 -8.59 10.20
CA GLN A 38 -9.38 -7.77 9.08
C GLN A 38 -8.41 -7.80 7.90
N LEU A 39 -7.11 -7.63 8.14
CA LEU A 39 -6.10 -7.72 7.08
C LEU A 39 -6.04 -9.12 6.48
N ASN A 40 -6.13 -10.17 7.31
CA ASN A 40 -6.14 -11.55 6.83
C ASN A 40 -7.36 -11.83 5.95
N GLN A 41 -8.54 -11.32 6.29
CA GLN A 41 -9.74 -11.44 5.45
C GLN A 41 -9.52 -10.83 4.06
N VAL A 42 -8.92 -9.63 3.99
CA VAL A 42 -8.59 -8.99 2.71
C VAL A 42 -7.55 -9.79 1.93
N THR A 43 -6.48 -10.25 2.57
CA THR A 43 -5.38 -10.95 1.86
C THR A 43 -5.68 -12.40 1.52
N SER A 44 -6.65 -13.02 2.20
CA SER A 44 -7.08 -14.41 1.97
C SER A 44 -8.29 -14.54 1.04
N ALA A 45 -8.85 -13.40 0.58
CA ALA A 45 -9.86 -13.38 -0.45
C ALA A 45 -9.39 -14.12 -1.71
N LYS A 46 -10.33 -14.54 -2.56
CA LYS A 46 -10.00 -15.26 -3.80
C LYS A 46 -8.98 -14.44 -4.62
N PRO A 47 -7.79 -14.97 -4.93
CA PRO A 47 -6.76 -14.21 -5.61
C PRO A 47 -7.16 -13.95 -7.07
N GLU A 48 -6.95 -12.72 -7.53
CA GLU A 48 -7.23 -12.25 -8.90
C GLU A 48 -5.95 -12.12 -9.71
N THR A 49 -4.79 -12.00 -9.04
CA THR A 49 -3.49 -11.79 -9.69
C THR A 49 -2.47 -12.87 -9.32
N PRO A 50 -1.51 -13.19 -10.21
CA PRO A 50 -0.41 -14.10 -9.86
C PRO A 50 0.38 -13.67 -8.62
N HIS A 51 0.50 -12.36 -8.40
CA HIS A 51 1.14 -11.80 -7.21
C HIS A 51 0.39 -12.15 -5.92
N GLU A 52 -0.96 -12.05 -5.92
CA GLU A 52 -1.80 -12.46 -4.78
C GLU A 52 -1.70 -13.96 -4.50
N VAL A 53 -1.77 -14.80 -5.54
CA VAL A 53 -1.55 -16.26 -5.39
C VAL A 53 -0.21 -16.54 -4.73
N SER A 54 0.85 -15.85 -5.18
CA SER A 54 2.20 -16.00 -4.63
C SER A 54 2.28 -15.56 -3.16
N PHE A 55 1.58 -14.48 -2.80
CA PHE A 55 1.50 -13.99 -1.43
C PHE A 55 0.81 -15.01 -0.52
N GLN A 56 -0.39 -15.47 -0.89
CA GLN A 56 -1.16 -16.44 -0.13
C GLN A 56 -0.39 -17.74 0.08
N THR A 57 0.14 -18.32 -1.00
CA THR A 57 0.94 -19.56 -0.94
C THR A 57 2.12 -19.45 0.05
N LYS A 58 2.74 -18.27 0.17
CA LYS A 58 3.93 -18.08 1.00
C LYS A 58 3.62 -17.70 2.45
N PHE A 59 2.53 -16.98 2.68
CA PHE A 59 2.30 -16.29 3.95
C PHE A 59 0.98 -16.64 4.63
N GLN A 60 -0.01 -17.21 3.94
CA GLN A 60 -1.34 -17.44 4.51
C GLN A 60 -1.28 -18.31 5.77
N SER A 61 -0.57 -19.44 5.71
CA SER A 61 -0.41 -20.34 6.86
C SER A 61 0.29 -19.67 8.04
N ILE A 62 1.30 -18.82 7.75
CA ILE A 62 2.07 -18.09 8.76
C ILE A 62 1.19 -17.03 9.43
N ILE A 63 0.38 -16.30 8.66
CA ILE A 63 -0.53 -15.28 9.18
C ILE A 63 -1.57 -15.93 10.11
N THR A 64 -2.19 -17.02 9.66
CA THR A 64 -3.17 -17.75 10.48
C THR A 64 -2.55 -18.28 11.78
N ASP A 65 -1.34 -18.87 11.72
CA ASP A 65 -0.62 -19.36 12.90
C ASP A 65 -0.24 -18.23 13.87
N VAL A 66 0.17 -17.06 13.36
CA VAL A 66 0.46 -15.89 14.20
C VAL A 66 -0.81 -15.36 14.87
N ILE A 67 -1.93 -15.26 14.15
CA ILE A 67 -3.21 -14.84 14.71
C ILE A 67 -3.67 -15.82 15.79
N ASP A 68 -3.60 -17.13 15.52
CA ASP A 68 -3.99 -18.15 16.50
C ASP A 68 -3.14 -18.08 17.76
N LYS A 69 -1.81 -17.96 17.64
CA LYS A 69 -0.90 -17.81 18.79
C LYS A 69 -1.13 -16.52 19.59
N LEU A 70 -1.61 -15.46 18.95
CA LEU A 70 -1.98 -14.21 19.63
C LEU A 70 -3.34 -14.33 20.34
N LYS A 71 -4.27 -15.15 19.85
CA LYS A 71 -5.58 -15.40 20.49
C LYS A 71 -5.47 -16.43 21.62
N ASN A 72 -4.66 -17.47 21.39
CA ASN A 72 -4.51 -18.65 22.22
C ASN A 72 -3.03 -18.80 22.62
N PRO A 73 -2.50 -17.91 23.48
CA PRO A 73 -1.11 -17.99 23.89
C PRO A 73 -0.85 -19.26 24.72
N ALA A 74 0.24 -19.96 24.43
CA ALA A 74 0.67 -21.13 25.21
C ALA A 74 1.03 -20.77 26.65
N ASN A 75 1.49 -19.54 26.90
CA ASN A 75 1.75 -19.02 28.23
C ASN A 75 1.17 -17.60 28.39
N PRO A 76 -0.09 -17.48 28.84
CA PRO A 76 -0.76 -16.19 29.06
C PRO A 76 -0.05 -15.30 30.11
N GLU A 77 0.78 -15.90 30.96
CA GLU A 77 1.46 -15.22 32.06
C GLU A 77 2.63 -14.33 31.59
N ILE A 78 3.12 -14.57 30.37
CA ILE A 78 4.26 -13.85 29.79
C ILE A 78 3.81 -13.15 28.49
N PRO A 79 3.28 -11.92 28.56
CA PRO A 79 2.86 -11.16 27.38
C PRO A 79 3.96 -10.96 26.33
N GLN A 80 5.23 -10.97 26.75
CA GLN A 80 6.38 -10.83 25.84
C GLN A 80 6.53 -12.02 24.88
N GLU A 81 6.23 -13.23 25.33
CA GLU A 81 6.29 -14.44 24.49
C GLU A 81 5.17 -14.45 23.44
N SER A 82 4.02 -13.89 23.79
CA SER A 82 2.88 -13.75 22.87
C SER A 82 3.18 -12.80 21.70
N TRP A 83 4.07 -11.82 21.89
CA TRP A 83 4.49 -10.89 20.81
C TRP A 83 5.54 -11.48 19.87
N ALA A 84 6.26 -12.52 20.30
CA ALA A 84 7.41 -13.04 19.57
C ALA A 84 7.06 -13.57 18.15
N PRO A 85 5.96 -14.32 17.93
CA PRO A 85 5.56 -14.77 16.60
C PRO A 85 5.30 -13.61 15.64
N LEU A 86 4.60 -12.57 16.10
CA LEU A 86 4.30 -11.38 15.32
C LEU A 86 5.58 -10.61 14.96
N LYS A 87 6.49 -10.44 15.91
CA LYS A 87 7.79 -9.79 15.67
C LYS A 87 8.62 -10.56 14.65
N GLN A 88 8.66 -11.90 14.75
CA GLN A 88 9.38 -12.73 13.79
C GLN A 88 8.77 -12.63 12.38
N PHE A 89 7.44 -12.61 12.29
CA PHE A 89 6.73 -12.42 11.04
C PHE A 89 7.03 -11.04 10.41
N GLN A 90 6.99 -9.97 11.21
CA GLN A 90 7.36 -8.62 10.79
C GLN A 90 8.77 -8.57 10.21
N ILE A 91 9.76 -9.17 10.88
CA ILE A 91 11.16 -9.20 10.40
C ILE A 91 11.25 -9.90 9.05
N ARG A 92 10.56 -11.04 8.87
CA ARG A 92 10.52 -11.77 7.58
C ARG A 92 9.92 -10.92 6.46
N LEU A 93 8.84 -10.18 6.74
CA LEU A 93 8.24 -9.26 5.78
C LEU A 93 9.20 -8.13 5.43
N GLN A 94 9.78 -7.48 6.43
CA GLN A 94 10.69 -6.35 6.25
C GLN A 94 11.94 -6.73 5.44
N GLN A 95 12.50 -7.91 5.70
CA GLN A 95 13.62 -8.44 4.93
C GLN A 95 13.30 -8.58 3.45
N LYS A 96 12.09 -9.02 3.07
CA LYS A 96 11.70 -9.11 1.66
C LYS A 96 11.46 -7.74 1.05
N VAL A 97 10.79 -6.87 1.78
CA VAL A 97 10.40 -5.53 1.36
C VAL A 97 11.60 -4.59 1.11
N ASN A 98 12.73 -4.86 1.76
CA ASN A 98 13.96 -4.07 1.58
C ASN A 98 14.91 -4.65 0.52
N LYS A 99 14.60 -5.79 -0.10
CA LYS A 99 15.44 -6.34 -1.18
C LYS A 99 15.35 -5.44 -2.40
N ARG A 100 16.46 -5.23 -3.11
CA ARG A 100 16.43 -4.39 -4.32
C ARG A 100 15.45 -4.88 -5.38
N THR A 101 15.24 -6.20 -5.45
CA THR A 101 14.27 -6.82 -6.36
C THR A 101 12.83 -6.46 -6.05
N SER A 102 12.49 -6.03 -4.83
CA SER A 102 11.12 -5.58 -4.50
C SER A 102 10.83 -4.16 -4.96
N TYR A 103 11.80 -3.43 -5.53
CA TYR A 103 11.56 -2.13 -6.16
C TYR A 103 11.12 -2.23 -7.63
N ILE A 104 11.07 -3.43 -8.19
CA ILE A 104 10.60 -3.65 -9.56
C ILE A 104 9.51 -4.72 -9.51
N LEU A 105 8.32 -4.36 -9.97
CA LEU A 105 7.19 -5.27 -10.15
C LEU A 105 7.01 -5.55 -11.64
N LYS A 106 6.50 -6.73 -11.97
CA LYS A 106 6.06 -7.05 -13.33
C LYS A 106 4.57 -6.80 -13.44
N MET A 107 4.14 -6.02 -14.43
CA MET A 107 2.73 -5.74 -14.70
C MET A 107 1.95 -7.03 -14.91
N SER A 108 2.53 -8.01 -15.61
CA SER A 108 1.93 -9.34 -15.77
C SER A 108 1.56 -10.03 -14.46
N ASP A 109 2.31 -9.77 -13.39
CA ASP A 109 2.12 -10.42 -12.09
C ASP A 109 1.12 -9.65 -11.22
N ILE A 110 1.08 -8.32 -11.34
CA ILE A 110 0.23 -7.44 -10.50
C ILE A 110 -1.07 -7.00 -11.17
N SER A 111 -1.15 -7.02 -12.49
CA SER A 111 -2.33 -6.70 -13.28
C SER A 111 -2.19 -7.28 -14.70
N PRO A 112 -2.57 -8.56 -14.89
CA PRO A 112 -2.55 -9.19 -16.22
C PRO A 112 -3.37 -8.39 -17.25
N VAL A 113 -4.50 -7.82 -16.82
CA VAL A 113 -5.37 -6.99 -17.67
C VAL A 113 -4.61 -5.79 -18.24
N LEU A 114 -3.87 -5.04 -17.41
CA LEU A 114 -3.08 -3.91 -17.89
C LEU A 114 -1.88 -4.35 -18.74
N ALA A 115 -1.27 -5.50 -18.44
CA ALA A 115 -0.16 -6.05 -19.23
C ALA A 115 -0.60 -6.47 -20.64
N GLU A 116 -1.84 -6.93 -20.79
CA GLU A 116 -2.42 -7.37 -22.06
C GLU A 116 -3.02 -6.22 -22.88
N LEU A 117 -3.23 -5.04 -22.28
CA LEU A 117 -3.75 -3.87 -22.99
C LEU A 117 -2.87 -3.52 -24.20
N LYS A 118 -3.49 -3.57 -25.38
CA LYS A 118 -2.86 -3.22 -26.66
C LYS A 118 -3.82 -2.42 -27.53
N ASN A 119 -3.29 -1.39 -28.20
CA ASN A 119 -3.97 -0.57 -29.21
C ASN A 119 -5.40 -0.17 -28.82
N THR A 120 -5.54 0.47 -27.66
CA THR A 120 -6.85 0.83 -27.12
C THR A 120 -7.39 2.09 -27.76
N VAL A 121 -8.70 2.33 -27.60
CA VAL A 121 -9.35 3.61 -27.94
C VAL A 121 -9.30 4.63 -26.78
N ILE A 122 -8.71 4.24 -25.65
CA ILE A 122 -8.64 5.05 -24.44
C ILE A 122 -7.60 6.14 -24.65
N THR A 123 -7.97 7.39 -24.38
CA THR A 123 -7.04 8.52 -24.46
C THR A 123 -5.99 8.49 -23.39
N MET A 124 -4.81 8.99 -23.73
CA MET A 124 -3.74 9.13 -22.76
C MET A 124 -4.13 10.17 -21.68
N PRO A 125 -4.13 9.81 -20.38
CA PRO A 125 -4.60 10.69 -19.31
C PRO A 125 -3.79 11.99 -19.22
N GLY A 126 -4.46 13.11 -18.96
CA GLY A 126 -3.79 14.41 -18.73
C GLY A 126 -3.27 15.12 -19.98
N LEU A 127 -3.47 14.58 -21.18
CA LEU A 127 -3.11 15.24 -22.45
C LEU A 127 -4.23 16.09 -23.06
N HIS A 128 -5.34 16.31 -22.35
CA HIS A 128 -6.54 16.96 -22.88
C HIS A 128 -6.42 18.47 -23.11
N THR A 129 -5.24 19.05 -22.93
CA THR A 129 -5.10 20.49 -22.73
C THR A 129 -5.19 21.32 -24.00
N ASN A 130 -5.10 20.73 -25.20
CA ASN A 130 -5.14 21.50 -26.45
C ASN A 130 -6.11 20.89 -27.48
N GLN A 131 -7.19 21.61 -27.79
CA GLN A 131 -8.20 21.24 -28.80
C GLN A 131 -7.63 21.04 -30.23
N ARG A 132 -6.35 21.37 -30.46
CA ARG A 132 -5.65 21.29 -31.76
C ARG A 132 -4.72 20.08 -31.90
N THR A 133 -4.48 19.30 -30.85
CA THR A 133 -3.54 18.17 -30.92
C THR A 133 -4.23 16.84 -31.25
N VAL A 134 -3.59 16.05 -32.10
CA VAL A 134 -4.01 14.67 -32.43
C VAL A 134 -4.25 13.88 -31.15
N ARG A 135 -5.39 13.20 -31.08
CA ARG A 135 -5.82 12.40 -29.91
C ARG A 135 -4.89 11.20 -29.74
N VAL A 136 -3.94 11.30 -28.80
CA VAL A 136 -3.04 10.17 -28.46
C VAL A 136 -3.80 9.17 -27.58
N THR A 137 -3.79 7.90 -27.98
CA THR A 137 -4.43 6.79 -27.26
C THR A 137 -3.40 5.87 -26.62
N ILE A 138 -3.82 5.06 -25.65
CA ILE A 138 -2.96 4.07 -25.00
C ILE A 138 -2.71 2.92 -25.98
N LYS A 139 -1.47 2.81 -26.46
CA LYS A 139 -1.00 1.70 -27.28
C LYS A 139 -0.65 0.48 -26.43
N SER A 140 0.04 0.65 -25.32
CA SER A 140 0.36 -0.45 -24.39
C SER A 140 0.91 0.11 -23.07
N VAL A 141 1.06 -0.77 -22.07
CA VAL A 141 1.68 -0.44 -20.78
C VAL A 141 3.01 -1.18 -20.63
N GLU A 142 4.02 -0.50 -20.11
CA GLU A 142 5.33 -1.09 -19.81
C GLU A 142 5.18 -2.20 -18.76
N ASN A 143 5.83 -3.35 -18.99
CA ASN A 143 5.73 -4.47 -18.06
C ASN A 143 6.53 -4.24 -16.78
N ASN A 144 7.60 -3.44 -16.82
CA ASN A 144 8.40 -3.15 -15.63
C ASN A 144 7.86 -1.92 -14.90
N VAL A 145 7.37 -2.12 -13.67
CA VAL A 145 6.87 -1.05 -12.80
C VAL A 145 7.88 -0.80 -11.69
N ALA A 146 8.47 0.40 -11.69
CA ALA A 146 9.42 0.79 -10.66
C ALA A 146 8.70 1.38 -9.44
N ILE A 147 9.06 0.93 -8.25
CA ILE A 147 8.62 1.51 -6.99
C ILE A 147 9.70 2.48 -6.51
N LEU A 148 9.33 3.75 -6.31
CA LEU A 148 10.31 4.74 -5.85
C LEU A 148 10.65 4.50 -4.36
N PRO A 149 11.94 4.58 -3.97
CA PRO A 149 12.39 4.29 -2.61
C PRO A 149 12.14 5.46 -1.64
N THR A 150 10.91 5.97 -1.61
CA THR A 150 10.46 7.02 -0.68
C THR A 150 9.55 6.45 0.39
N LYS A 151 9.14 7.26 1.38
CA LYS A 151 8.20 6.84 2.44
C LYS A 151 6.88 6.34 1.87
N THR A 152 6.36 7.00 0.84
CA THR A 152 5.03 6.70 0.25
C THR A 152 5.09 5.66 -0.87
N ARG A 153 6.30 5.27 -1.31
CA ARG A 153 6.55 4.20 -2.30
C ARG A 153 5.62 4.25 -3.51
N PRO A 154 5.56 5.40 -4.20
CA PRO A 154 4.73 5.54 -5.38
C PRO A 154 5.25 4.65 -6.51
N LYS A 155 4.34 4.19 -7.38
CA LYS A 155 4.67 3.31 -8.50
C LYS A 155 4.80 4.13 -9.77
N LYS A 156 5.97 4.11 -10.40
CA LYS A 156 6.23 4.72 -11.70
C LYS A 156 5.71 3.79 -12.79
N LEU A 157 4.64 4.22 -13.45
CA LEU A 157 4.02 3.55 -14.58
C LEU A 157 4.46 4.24 -15.88
N VAL A 158 4.68 3.46 -16.94
CA VAL A 158 5.00 3.99 -18.26
C VAL A 158 3.97 3.44 -19.25
N PHE A 159 3.33 4.34 -19.98
CA PHE A 159 2.37 4.04 -21.03
C PHE A 159 2.96 4.42 -22.36
N TYR A 160 2.79 3.57 -23.37
CA TYR A 160 3.16 3.89 -24.74
C TYR A 160 1.95 4.47 -25.47
N GLY A 161 2.12 5.62 -26.10
CA GLY A 161 1.10 6.27 -26.91
C GLY A 161 1.00 5.66 -28.31
N SER A 162 -0.14 5.89 -28.96
CA SER A 162 -0.33 5.60 -30.39
C SER A 162 0.63 6.38 -31.29
N ASP A 163 1.20 7.48 -30.80
CA ASP A 163 2.24 8.28 -31.45
C ASP A 163 3.66 7.71 -31.28
N GLY A 164 3.80 6.58 -30.58
CA GLY A 164 5.08 5.92 -30.32
C GLY A 164 5.87 6.51 -29.14
N LYS A 165 5.35 7.53 -28.45
CA LYS A 165 6.04 8.13 -27.30
C LYS A 165 5.73 7.41 -26.00
N ALA A 166 6.67 7.51 -25.04
CA ALA A 166 6.50 7.00 -23.69
C ALA A 166 6.01 8.12 -22.75
N TYR A 167 4.92 7.85 -22.04
CA TYR A 167 4.29 8.75 -21.08
C TYR A 167 4.44 8.15 -19.68
N THR A 168 5.11 8.89 -18.80
CA THR A 168 5.38 8.44 -17.43
C THR A 168 4.35 9.01 -16.47
N TYR A 169 3.79 8.14 -15.62
CA TYR A 169 2.85 8.51 -14.57
C TYR A 169 3.33 7.98 -13.23
N LEU A 170 2.88 8.65 -12.18
CA LEU A 170 3.13 8.25 -10.80
C LEU A 170 1.81 7.81 -10.18
N PHE A 171 1.70 6.53 -9.85
CA PHE A 171 0.55 5.99 -9.13
C PHE A 171 0.77 6.10 -7.61
N LYS A 172 -0.09 6.91 -6.98
CA LYS A 172 -0.09 7.23 -5.54
C LYS A 172 -1.40 6.73 -4.89
N GLY A 173 -1.55 5.42 -4.72
CA GLY A 173 -2.83 4.82 -4.30
C GLY A 173 -3.25 5.03 -2.83
N LEU A 174 -2.42 5.67 -1.99
CA LEU A 174 -2.70 5.91 -0.57
C LEU A 174 -2.74 7.42 -0.22
N GLU A 175 -2.76 8.28 -1.23
CA GLU A 175 -2.76 9.72 -1.07
C GLU A 175 -4.04 10.31 -1.67
N ASP A 176 -4.63 11.30 -1.00
CA ASP A 176 -5.68 12.11 -1.60
C ASP A 176 -5.05 13.15 -2.52
N LEU A 177 -5.28 13.00 -3.84
CA LEU A 177 -4.67 13.84 -4.86
C LEU A 177 -5.50 15.09 -5.21
N HIS A 178 -6.66 15.31 -4.57
CA HIS A 178 -7.46 16.50 -4.87
C HIS A 178 -6.72 17.79 -4.53
N LEU A 179 -5.89 17.78 -3.48
CA LEU A 179 -5.08 18.94 -3.13
C LEU A 179 -4.03 19.23 -4.21
N ASP A 180 -3.32 18.20 -4.70
CA ASP A 180 -2.36 18.31 -5.80
C ASP A 180 -3.05 18.86 -7.07
N GLU A 181 -4.27 18.38 -7.37
CA GLU A 181 -5.07 18.87 -8.49
C GLU A 181 -5.39 20.37 -8.37
N ARG A 182 -5.85 20.82 -7.19
CA ARG A 182 -6.18 22.24 -6.96
C ARG A 182 -4.95 23.13 -7.04
N ILE A 183 -3.80 22.66 -6.57
CA ILE A 183 -2.53 23.38 -6.75
C ILE A 183 -2.19 23.52 -8.22
N MET A 184 -2.32 22.46 -9.03
CA MET A 184 -2.06 22.52 -10.47
C MET A 184 -3.02 23.48 -11.19
N GLN A 185 -4.28 23.53 -10.79
CA GLN A 185 -5.25 24.51 -11.31
C GLN A 185 -4.82 25.95 -10.99
N LEU A 186 -4.42 26.22 -9.75
CA LEU A 186 -3.92 27.54 -9.35
C LEU A 186 -2.68 27.93 -10.15
N LEU A 187 -1.70 27.04 -10.27
CA LEU A 187 -0.49 27.29 -11.05
C LEU A 187 -0.80 27.56 -12.53
N SER A 188 -1.78 26.85 -13.11
CA SER A 188 -2.23 27.11 -14.48
C SER A 188 -2.82 28.51 -14.64
N ILE A 189 -3.61 28.96 -13.66
CA ILE A 189 -4.20 30.31 -13.67
C ILE A 189 -3.10 31.36 -13.55
N THR A 190 -2.16 31.19 -12.61
CA THR A 190 -1.02 32.10 -12.42
C THR A 190 -0.17 32.20 -13.69
N ASN A 191 0.16 31.07 -14.32
CA ASN A 191 0.91 31.06 -15.59
C ASN A 191 0.16 31.80 -16.70
N THR A 192 -1.17 31.67 -16.75
CA THR A 192 -2.01 32.38 -17.73
C THR A 192 -2.03 33.89 -17.48
N MET A 193 -2.08 34.32 -16.21
CA MET A 193 -2.02 35.74 -15.84
C MET A 193 -0.65 36.34 -16.17
N MET A 194 0.43 35.66 -15.78
CA MET A 194 1.80 36.12 -16.04
C MET A 194 2.11 36.21 -17.54
N ALA A 195 1.65 35.25 -18.34
CA ALA A 195 1.84 35.28 -19.80
C ALA A 195 1.17 36.51 -20.45
N ARG A 196 -0.01 36.91 -19.98
CA ARG A 196 -0.70 38.12 -20.46
C ARG A 196 0.05 39.40 -20.09
N ASP A 197 0.62 39.47 -18.88
CA ASP A 197 1.40 40.63 -18.45
C ASP A 197 2.72 40.76 -19.21
N SER A 198 3.37 39.65 -19.58
CA SER A 198 4.53 39.69 -20.48
C SER A 198 4.17 40.13 -21.90
N GLU A 199 3.06 39.64 -22.47
CA GLU A 199 2.58 40.06 -23.80
C GLU A 199 2.20 41.56 -23.82
N ASN A 200 1.68 42.08 -22.70
CA ASN A 200 1.36 43.50 -22.58
C ASN A 200 2.61 44.40 -22.44
N ASN A 201 3.63 43.94 -21.70
CA ASN A 201 4.89 44.70 -21.56
C ASN A 201 5.72 44.71 -22.85
N ASP A 202 5.78 43.60 -23.60
CA ASP A 202 6.53 43.55 -24.86
C ASP A 202 5.91 44.48 -25.93
N ASN A 203 4.59 44.66 -25.91
CA ASN A 203 3.85 45.56 -26.80
C ASN A 203 3.97 47.05 -26.44
N GLN A 204 4.65 47.41 -25.35
CA GLN A 204 4.84 48.80 -24.92
C GLN A 204 6.26 49.35 -25.19
N THR A 205 7.10 48.58 -25.87
CA THR A 205 8.51 48.91 -26.19
C THR A 205 8.74 49.28 -27.67
N TYR A 206 7.80 49.96 -28.31
CA TYR A 206 7.97 50.59 -29.63
C TYR A 206 7.44 52.02 -29.66
#